data_AF-A0A2E8CEZ5-F1
#
_entry.id   AF-A0A2E8CEZ5-F1
#
_cell.length_a   1.000
_cell.length_b   1.000
_cell.length_c   1.000
_cell.angle_alpha   90.00
_cell.angle_beta   90.00
_cell.angle_gamma   90.00
#
_symmetry.space_group_name_H-M   'P 1'
#
loop_
_entity.id
_entity.type
_entity.pdbx_description
1 polymer ?
#
loop_
_entity_poly.entity_id
_entity_poly.type
_entity_poly.pdbx_seq_one_letter_code
_entity_poly.pdbx_strand_id
1 'polypeptide(L)'
;MFMRDRHKNIAKLIACFVVLTTTLSLKAQTPQLGNLLEPAALNGFDLIAAPDGSGLPVGSGTASQGKLVYETQCQVCHGEKGEGNGSANRLVGGNMQSDDAPIRTVGSFWPHATTLFDYVRRAMPATAPKSLSNTEVYQVIAYILHMNGLVGLNETIDRRSLLQIEMPNSEGFIDNSNIR
;
A
#
# COMPACT_ATOMS: atom_id res chain seq x y z
N MET A 1 -14.54 -80.25 54.58
CA MET A 1 -13.40 -81.16 54.35
C MET A 1 -13.39 -81.56 52.89
N PHE A 2 -12.65 -80.85 52.03
CA PHE A 2 -12.13 -81.40 50.78
C PHE A 2 -10.86 -80.62 50.41
N MET A 3 -9.86 -81.41 50.04
CA MET A 3 -8.45 -81.07 49.92
C MET A 3 -8.17 -80.20 48.69
N ARG A 4 -7.36 -79.15 48.90
CA ARG A 4 -6.06 -78.94 48.26
C ARG A 4 -5.85 -79.75 46.97
N ASP A 5 -5.70 -79.05 45.84
CA ASP A 5 -4.45 -79.25 45.09
C ASP A 5 -4.01 -78.04 44.29
N ARG A 6 -2.75 -77.69 44.54
CA ARG A 6 -1.95 -76.78 43.72
C ARG A 6 -1.53 -77.60 42.50
N HIS A 7 -1.35 -76.95 41.36
CA HIS A 7 -0.09 -76.95 40.61
C HIS A 7 -0.30 -76.79 39.10
N LYS A 8 0.58 -75.93 38.57
CA LYS A 8 1.28 -76.01 37.28
C LYS A 8 0.72 -75.19 36.12
N ASN A 9 1.71 -74.55 35.48
CA ASN A 9 1.74 -73.93 34.16
C ASN A 9 1.58 -72.41 34.24
N ILE A 10 2.65 -71.66 34.53
CA ILE A 10 3.78 -71.42 33.61
C ILE A 10 3.27 -71.24 32.20
N ALA A 11 3.01 -69.99 31.82
CA ALA A 11 3.26 -69.41 30.50
C ALA A 11 2.33 -68.22 30.34
N LYS A 12 2.89 -67.02 30.52
CA LYS A 12 2.64 -65.81 29.73
C LYS A 12 3.26 -64.63 30.47
N LEU A 13 4.59 -64.55 30.39
CA LEU A 13 5.29 -63.27 30.41
C LEU A 13 4.75 -62.49 29.20
N ILE A 14 3.76 -61.64 29.41
CA ILE A 14 3.42 -60.57 28.46
C ILE A 14 4.28 -59.40 28.89
N ALA A 15 5.43 -59.27 28.26
CA ALA A 15 6.26 -58.09 28.34
C ALA A 15 5.46 -56.90 27.77
N CYS A 16 4.85 -56.13 28.66
CA CYS A 16 4.22 -54.86 28.32
C CYS A 16 5.33 -53.80 28.25
N PHE A 17 6.02 -53.74 27.11
CA PHE A 17 6.96 -52.66 26.83
C PHE A 17 6.14 -51.43 26.42
N VAL A 18 5.67 -50.68 27.42
CA VAL A 18 5.11 -49.34 27.19
C VAL A 18 6.28 -48.43 26.84
N VAL A 19 6.58 -48.28 25.55
CA VAL A 19 7.48 -47.25 25.06
C VAL A 19 6.77 -45.92 25.25
N LEU A 20 7.04 -45.25 26.37
CA LEU A 20 6.65 -43.88 26.61
C LEU A 20 7.50 -42.99 25.70
N THR A 21 7.04 -42.74 24.48
CA THR A 21 7.65 -41.77 23.57
C THR A 21 7.34 -40.36 24.09
N THR A 22 8.13 -39.89 25.06
CA THR A 22 8.21 -38.47 25.38
C THR A 22 8.75 -37.73 24.15
N THR A 23 7.87 -37.10 23.39
CA THR A 23 8.24 -36.15 22.36
C THR A 23 8.84 -34.93 23.03
N LEU A 24 10.18 -34.88 23.14
CA LEU A 24 10.88 -33.64 23.45
C LEU A 24 10.56 -32.64 22.32
N SER A 25 9.65 -31.70 22.57
CA SER A 25 9.54 -30.52 21.74
C SER A 25 10.79 -29.67 21.97
N LEU A 26 11.77 -29.77 21.08
CA LEU A 26 12.78 -28.73 20.94
C LEU A 26 12.05 -27.47 20.48
N LYS A 27 11.69 -26.58 21.42
CA LYS A 27 11.41 -25.19 21.06
C LYS A 27 12.72 -24.64 20.50
N ALA A 28 12.77 -24.42 19.19
CA ALA A 28 13.87 -23.71 18.57
C ALA A 28 14.06 -22.38 19.31
N GLN A 29 15.23 -22.17 19.88
CA GLN A 29 15.56 -20.94 20.58
C GLN A 29 15.82 -19.88 19.50
N THR A 30 14.78 -19.12 19.17
CA THR A 30 14.90 -17.98 18.26
C THR A 30 15.70 -16.88 18.98
N PRO A 31 16.41 -16.02 18.24
CA PRO A 31 17.29 -15.01 18.84
C PRO A 31 16.55 -13.90 19.62
N GLN A 32 15.23 -14.00 19.79
CA GLN A 32 14.36 -13.04 20.51
C GLN A 32 14.68 -11.57 20.21
N LEU A 33 14.93 -11.26 18.93
CA LEU A 33 15.22 -9.90 18.49
C LEU A 33 13.91 -9.10 18.34
N GLY A 34 13.95 -7.85 18.81
CA GLY A 34 12.84 -6.89 18.68
C GLY A 34 11.77 -7.03 19.76
N ASN A 35 10.78 -6.15 19.70
CA ASN A 35 9.61 -6.14 20.57
C ASN A 35 8.34 -6.23 19.73
N LEU A 36 7.29 -6.86 20.28
CA LEU A 36 5.96 -6.79 19.68
C LEU A 36 5.49 -5.33 19.71
N LEU A 37 5.04 -4.83 18.57
CA LEU A 37 4.44 -3.51 18.46
C LEU A 37 2.94 -3.62 18.69
N GLU A 38 2.41 -2.68 19.46
CA GLU A 38 0.96 -2.45 19.52
C GLU A 38 0.46 -2.00 18.14
N PRO A 39 -0.73 -2.43 17.69
CA PRO A 39 -1.27 -2.03 16.39
C PRO A 39 -1.29 -0.50 16.19
N ALA A 40 -1.55 0.26 17.25
CA ALA A 40 -1.55 1.71 17.22
C ALA A 40 -0.17 2.33 16.93
N ALA A 41 0.92 1.63 17.22
CA ALA A 41 2.28 2.08 16.92
C ALA A 41 2.58 2.07 15.41
N LEU A 42 1.76 1.37 14.61
CA LEU A 42 1.86 1.36 13.16
C LEU A 42 1.12 2.54 12.51
N ASN A 43 0.31 3.29 13.27
CA ASN A 43 -0.38 4.48 12.78
C ASN A 43 0.66 5.50 12.30
N GLY A 44 0.61 5.84 11.02
CA GLY A 44 1.56 6.77 10.40
C GLY A 44 2.82 6.12 9.79
N PHE A 45 3.06 4.83 10.06
CA PHE A 45 4.03 4.01 9.32
C PHE A 45 3.38 3.35 8.11
N ASP A 46 2.23 2.71 8.30
CA ASP A 46 1.50 2.03 7.23
C ASP A 46 0.53 2.99 6.53
N LEU A 47 1.10 3.79 5.63
CA LEU A 47 0.34 4.76 4.82
C LEU A 47 0.32 4.39 3.33
N ILE A 48 0.82 3.20 2.98
CA ILE A 48 0.98 2.79 1.59
C ILE A 48 -0.41 2.60 0.98
N ALA A 49 -0.68 3.31 -0.12
CA ALA A 49 -1.83 3.02 -0.98
C ALA A 49 -1.33 2.33 -2.25
N ALA A 50 -1.69 1.06 -2.42
CA ALA A 50 -1.22 0.26 -3.55
C ALA A 50 -2.09 0.47 -4.81
N PRO A 51 -1.61 0.04 -5.99
CA PRO A 51 -2.37 0.09 -7.25
C PRO A 51 -3.78 -0.50 -7.18
N ASP A 52 -3.97 -1.57 -6.42
CA ASP A 52 -5.26 -2.25 -6.23
C ASP A 52 -6.23 -1.53 -5.26
N GLY A 53 -5.80 -0.41 -4.67
CA GLY A 53 -6.57 0.38 -3.71
C GLY A 53 -6.45 -0.06 -2.26
N SER A 54 -5.69 -1.12 -1.96
CA SER A 54 -5.36 -1.46 -0.58
C SER A 54 -4.63 -0.29 0.09
N GLY A 55 -4.99 0.01 1.34
CA GLY A 55 -4.44 1.11 2.11
C GLY A 55 -4.97 2.52 1.78
N LEU A 56 -5.92 2.65 0.82
CA LEU A 56 -6.68 3.88 0.63
C LEU A 56 -7.59 4.15 1.85
N PRO A 57 -7.44 5.30 2.52
CA PRO A 57 -8.23 5.64 3.70
C PRO A 57 -9.63 6.16 3.30
N VAL A 58 -10.52 6.26 4.29
CA VAL A 58 -11.80 6.95 4.10
C VAL A 58 -11.57 8.44 3.86
N GLY A 59 -12.29 9.01 2.89
CA GLY A 59 -12.23 10.41 2.50
C GLY A 59 -12.83 10.60 1.11
N SER A 60 -13.02 11.85 0.73
CA SER A 60 -13.47 12.24 -0.61
C SER A 60 -13.19 13.71 -0.87
N GLY A 61 -13.06 14.10 -2.14
CA GLY A 61 -12.89 15.49 -2.53
C GLY A 61 -13.20 15.75 -3.99
N THR A 62 -13.41 17.01 -4.32
CA THR A 62 -13.56 17.49 -5.71
C THR A 62 -12.35 18.33 -6.11
N ALA A 63 -12.12 18.47 -7.41
CA ALA A 63 -11.06 19.34 -7.92
C ALA A 63 -11.27 20.81 -7.54
N SER A 64 -12.53 21.28 -7.47
CA SER A 64 -12.85 22.65 -7.03
C SER A 64 -12.42 22.90 -5.59
N GLN A 65 -12.60 21.94 -4.68
CA GLN A 65 -12.06 22.01 -3.31
C GLN A 65 -10.53 21.90 -3.31
N GLY A 66 -9.99 21.03 -4.14
CA GLY A 66 -8.54 20.80 -4.27
C GLY A 66 -7.73 21.99 -4.72
N LYS A 67 -8.33 22.89 -5.51
CA LYS A 67 -7.69 24.12 -5.98
C LYS A 67 -7.11 24.94 -4.83
N LEU A 68 -7.88 25.11 -3.74
CA LEU A 68 -7.42 25.89 -2.59
C LEU A 68 -6.24 25.21 -1.87
N VAL A 69 -6.27 23.89 -1.73
CA VAL A 69 -5.16 23.12 -1.16
C VAL A 69 -3.92 23.26 -2.03
N TYR A 70 -4.08 23.17 -3.35
CA TYR A 70 -2.99 23.30 -4.32
C TYR A 70 -2.34 24.70 -4.29
N GLU A 71 -3.15 25.76 -4.33
CA GLU A 71 -2.69 27.15 -4.27
C GLU A 71 -1.89 27.42 -2.99
N THR A 72 -2.34 26.85 -1.87
CA THR A 72 -1.72 27.08 -0.56
C THR A 72 -0.46 26.24 -0.36
N GLN A 73 -0.46 24.98 -0.81
CA GLN A 73 0.54 23.97 -0.39
C GLN A 73 1.45 23.49 -1.53
N CYS A 74 1.10 23.72 -2.79
CA CYS A 74 1.78 23.10 -3.93
C CYS A 74 2.31 24.12 -4.96
N GLN A 75 1.54 25.17 -5.23
CA GLN A 75 1.77 26.10 -6.33
C GLN A 75 3.13 26.79 -6.30
N VAL A 76 3.64 27.16 -5.11
CA VAL A 76 4.93 27.86 -4.97
C VAL A 76 6.10 27.09 -5.62
N CYS A 77 6.00 25.76 -5.66
CA CYS A 77 6.97 24.88 -6.29
C CYS A 77 6.51 24.42 -7.67
N HIS A 78 5.25 23.96 -7.79
CA HIS A 78 4.77 23.29 -8.98
C HIS A 78 4.17 24.21 -10.06
N GLY A 79 4.07 25.53 -9.80
CA GLY A 79 3.46 26.50 -10.71
C GLY A 79 1.94 26.52 -10.61
N GLU A 80 1.30 27.56 -11.16
CA GLU A 80 -0.17 27.71 -11.09
C GLU A 80 -0.89 26.65 -11.93
N LYS A 81 -0.26 26.24 -13.04
CA LYS A 81 -0.80 25.29 -14.02
C LYS A 81 -0.06 23.95 -13.96
N GLY A 82 0.72 23.69 -12.90
CA GLY A 82 1.52 22.48 -12.78
C GLY A 82 2.73 22.42 -13.70
N GLU A 83 3.19 23.56 -14.24
CA GLU A 83 4.30 23.66 -15.19
C GLU A 83 5.70 23.39 -14.60
N GLY A 84 5.80 23.47 -13.26
CA GLY A 84 7.06 23.39 -12.50
C GLY A 84 7.88 24.68 -12.57
N ASN A 85 8.81 24.86 -11.63
CA ASN A 85 9.69 26.03 -11.56
C ASN A 85 11.18 25.72 -11.86
N GLY A 86 11.46 24.53 -12.39
CA GLY A 86 12.82 24.05 -12.69
C GLY A 86 13.52 23.32 -11.53
N SER A 87 13.18 23.62 -10.28
CA SER A 87 13.62 22.84 -9.11
C SER A 87 12.61 21.77 -8.70
N ALA A 88 11.31 22.08 -8.78
CA ALA A 88 10.26 21.11 -8.57
C ALA A 88 9.75 20.55 -9.91
N ASN A 89 9.33 19.28 -9.88
CA ASN A 89 8.85 18.57 -11.06
C ASN A 89 7.58 19.22 -11.63
N ARG A 90 7.46 19.20 -12.95
CA ARG A 90 6.22 19.48 -13.66
C ARG A 90 5.17 18.39 -13.36
N LEU A 91 3.93 18.79 -13.12
CA LEU A 91 2.81 17.91 -12.82
C LEU A 91 1.84 17.71 -14.01
N VAL A 92 1.84 18.64 -14.97
CA VAL A 92 0.86 18.67 -16.08
C VAL A 92 1.56 18.72 -17.45
N GLY A 93 1.01 17.97 -18.41
CA GLY A 93 1.41 18.00 -19.81
C GLY A 93 2.35 16.86 -20.24
N GLY A 94 2.71 16.85 -21.52
CA GLY A 94 3.41 15.72 -22.13
C GLY A 94 2.46 14.62 -22.58
N ASN A 95 2.98 13.75 -23.44
CA ASN A 95 2.29 12.58 -23.96
C ASN A 95 3.35 11.50 -24.21
N MET A 96 3.22 10.32 -23.60
CA MET A 96 4.20 9.24 -23.80
C MET A 96 4.02 8.49 -25.12
N GLN A 97 2.91 8.75 -25.85
CA GLN A 97 2.62 8.18 -27.15
C GLN A 97 2.93 9.13 -28.32
N SER A 98 3.46 10.33 -28.07
CA SER A 98 3.87 11.26 -29.14
C SER A 98 5.33 11.06 -29.58
N ASP A 99 5.67 11.54 -30.78
CA ASP A 99 7.05 11.57 -31.30
C ASP A 99 7.93 12.67 -30.68
N ASP A 100 7.34 13.59 -29.91
CA ASP A 100 8.07 14.64 -29.21
C ASP A 100 8.95 14.10 -28.08
N ALA A 101 9.92 14.91 -27.63
CA ALA A 101 10.73 14.58 -26.47
C ALA A 101 9.84 14.29 -25.24
N PRO A 102 10.02 13.15 -24.54
CA PRO A 102 9.10 12.70 -23.52
C PRO A 102 9.14 13.62 -22.30
N ILE A 103 7.99 14.21 -21.97
CA ILE A 103 7.80 14.97 -20.74
C ILE A 103 7.01 14.08 -19.78
N ARG A 104 7.67 13.59 -18.72
CA ARG A 104 7.08 12.70 -17.73
C ARG A 104 6.39 13.49 -16.62
N THR A 105 5.08 13.42 -16.58
CA THR A 105 4.22 14.09 -15.58
C THR A 105 3.21 13.09 -15.03
N VAL A 106 2.31 13.57 -14.17
CA VAL A 106 1.22 12.76 -13.64
C VAL A 106 0.35 12.20 -14.77
N GLY A 107 -0.15 13.07 -15.65
CA GLY A 107 -1.06 12.64 -16.73
C GLY A 107 -0.36 11.90 -17.87
N SER A 108 0.92 12.15 -18.11
CA SER A 108 1.61 11.52 -19.25
C SER A 108 2.26 10.17 -18.92
N PHE A 109 2.79 10.00 -17.70
CA PHE A 109 3.68 8.87 -17.41
C PHE A 109 3.14 7.90 -16.36
N TRP A 110 2.40 8.36 -15.34
CA TRP A 110 2.05 7.50 -14.20
C TRP A 110 0.94 6.52 -14.59
N PRO A 111 1.06 5.21 -14.25
CA PRO A 111 0.10 4.21 -14.70
C PRO A 111 -1.16 4.11 -13.82
N HIS A 112 -1.10 4.58 -12.57
CA HIS A 112 -2.19 4.48 -11.61
C HIS A 112 -2.38 5.78 -10.82
N ALA A 113 -3.63 6.22 -10.69
CA ALA A 113 -3.99 7.40 -9.88
C ALA A 113 -3.73 7.18 -8.38
N THR A 114 -3.76 5.94 -7.91
CA THR A 114 -3.42 5.56 -6.54
C THR A 114 -1.96 5.86 -6.18
N THR A 115 -1.03 5.74 -7.13
CA THR A 115 0.37 6.14 -6.92
C THR A 115 0.46 7.63 -6.59
N LEU A 116 -0.34 8.48 -7.26
CA LEU A 116 -0.42 9.91 -6.96
C LEU A 116 -0.94 10.16 -5.54
N PHE A 117 -2.03 9.49 -5.15
CA PHE A 117 -2.56 9.56 -3.79
C PHE A 117 -1.49 9.17 -2.76
N ASP A 118 -0.86 8.02 -2.94
CA ASP A 118 0.17 7.47 -2.06
C ASP A 118 1.34 8.44 -1.88
N TYR A 119 1.88 8.93 -2.99
CA TYR A 119 3.01 9.84 -2.98
C TYR A 119 2.67 11.16 -2.28
N VAL A 120 1.52 11.77 -2.62
CA VAL A 120 1.11 13.04 -2.02
C VAL A 120 0.89 12.88 -0.52
N ARG A 121 0.18 11.84 -0.08
CA ARG A 121 -0.09 11.56 1.34
C ARG A 121 1.18 11.36 2.16
N ARG A 122 2.20 10.70 1.59
CA ARG A 122 3.41 10.30 2.34
C ARG A 122 4.55 11.31 2.26
N ALA A 123 4.67 12.02 1.14
CA ALA A 123 5.85 12.81 0.83
C ALA A 123 5.57 14.30 0.61
N MET A 124 4.32 14.71 0.39
CA MET A 124 3.97 16.10 0.13
C MET A 124 3.17 16.74 1.27
N PRO A 125 3.25 18.08 1.41
CA PRO A 125 4.21 18.97 0.78
C PRO A 125 5.65 18.66 1.19
N ALA A 126 6.64 18.94 0.34
CA ALA A 126 8.04 18.59 0.62
C ALA A 126 8.59 19.24 1.90
N THR A 127 8.04 20.38 2.30
CA THR A 127 8.40 21.10 3.54
C THR A 127 7.72 20.54 4.79
N ALA A 128 6.65 19.76 4.63
CA ALA A 128 5.89 19.16 5.72
C ALA A 128 5.21 17.83 5.29
N PRO A 129 5.99 16.76 5.03
CA PRO A 129 5.41 15.48 4.62
C PRO A 129 4.41 14.94 5.66
N LYS A 130 3.34 14.27 5.19
CA LYS A 130 2.26 13.71 6.03
C LYS A 130 1.44 14.75 6.81
N SER A 131 1.52 16.03 6.45
CA SER A 131 0.75 17.10 7.10
C SER A 131 -0.69 17.21 6.60
N LEU A 132 -0.97 16.77 5.36
CA LEU A 132 -2.32 16.81 4.79
C LEU A 132 -3.19 15.69 5.39
N SER A 133 -4.45 16.03 5.69
CA SER A 133 -5.47 15.05 6.00
C SER A 133 -5.82 14.20 4.76
N ASN A 134 -6.38 13.01 4.96
CA ASN A 134 -6.82 12.15 3.85
C ASN A 134 -7.79 12.86 2.90
N THR A 135 -8.69 13.69 3.43
CA THR A 135 -9.62 14.51 2.66
C THR A 135 -8.88 15.54 1.80
N GLU A 136 -7.93 16.27 2.36
CA GLU A 136 -7.11 17.24 1.61
C GLU A 136 -6.28 16.55 0.52
N VAL A 137 -5.78 15.33 0.78
CA VAL A 137 -5.11 14.52 -0.25
C VAL A 137 -6.08 14.21 -1.40
N TYR A 138 -7.28 13.69 -1.12
CA TYR A 138 -8.28 13.44 -2.18
C TYR A 138 -8.63 14.69 -2.97
N GLN A 139 -8.81 15.82 -2.30
CA GLN A 139 -9.09 17.10 -2.92
C GLN A 139 -7.95 17.53 -3.85
N VAL A 140 -6.71 17.62 -3.35
CA VAL A 140 -5.59 18.13 -4.15
C VAL A 140 -5.24 17.23 -5.32
N ILE A 141 -5.34 15.90 -5.16
CA ILE A 141 -5.12 15.00 -6.30
C ILE A 141 -6.24 15.10 -7.33
N ALA A 142 -7.50 15.31 -6.92
CA ALA A 142 -8.59 15.56 -7.86
C ALA A 142 -8.31 16.80 -8.71
N TYR A 143 -7.74 17.85 -8.10
CA TYR A 143 -7.33 19.05 -8.84
C TYR A 143 -6.17 18.79 -9.81
N ILE A 144 -5.14 18.03 -9.39
CA ILE A 144 -4.03 17.65 -10.29
C ILE A 144 -4.53 16.80 -11.46
N LEU A 145 -5.43 15.85 -11.22
CA LEU A 145 -6.05 15.01 -12.25
C LEU A 145 -6.93 15.85 -13.19
N HIS A 146 -7.66 16.82 -12.66
CA HIS A 146 -8.46 17.76 -13.44
C HIS A 146 -7.59 18.62 -14.37
N MET A 147 -6.46 19.14 -13.88
CA MET A 147 -5.51 19.89 -14.71
C MET A 147 -4.91 19.04 -15.84
N ASN A 148 -4.87 17.71 -15.66
CA ASN A 148 -4.48 16.76 -16.71
C ASN A 148 -5.66 16.28 -17.58
N GLY A 149 -6.87 16.83 -17.38
CA GLY A 149 -8.05 16.51 -18.18
C GLY A 149 -8.69 15.14 -17.86
N LEU A 150 -8.35 14.53 -16.72
CA LEU A 150 -8.77 13.17 -16.38
C LEU A 150 -10.08 13.10 -15.59
N VAL A 151 -10.46 14.18 -14.91
CA VAL A 151 -11.69 14.25 -14.08
C VAL A 151 -12.37 15.61 -14.20
N GLY A 152 -13.67 15.64 -13.93
CA GLY A 152 -14.46 16.87 -13.91
C GLY A 152 -14.17 17.76 -12.69
N LEU A 153 -14.41 19.07 -12.82
CA LEU A 153 -14.13 20.03 -11.74
C LEU A 153 -14.91 19.75 -10.43
N ASN A 154 -16.15 19.26 -10.56
CA ASN A 154 -17.05 18.94 -9.44
C ASN A 154 -17.30 17.44 -9.27
N GLU A 155 -16.54 16.61 -9.98
CA GLU A 155 -16.60 15.16 -9.81
C GLU A 155 -16.04 14.78 -8.43
N THR A 156 -16.75 13.92 -7.70
CA THR A 156 -16.31 13.48 -6.37
C THR A 156 -15.35 12.30 -6.50
N ILE A 157 -14.11 12.51 -6.08
CA ILE A 157 -13.06 11.50 -6.02
C ILE A 157 -13.02 10.91 -4.61
N ASP A 158 -13.27 9.61 -4.50
CA ASP A 158 -13.18 8.81 -3.28
C ASP A 158 -12.33 7.55 -3.56
N ARG A 159 -12.16 6.67 -2.56
CA ARG A 159 -11.39 5.43 -2.74
C ARG A 159 -11.87 4.52 -3.88
N ARG A 160 -13.16 4.57 -4.23
CA ARG A 160 -13.75 3.74 -5.27
C ARG A 160 -13.58 4.40 -6.62
N SER A 161 -13.95 5.67 -6.76
CA SER A 161 -13.83 6.39 -8.03
C SER A 161 -12.38 6.58 -8.45
N LEU A 162 -11.44 6.74 -7.51
CA LEU A 162 -10.00 6.81 -7.79
C LEU A 162 -9.48 5.57 -8.55
N LEU A 163 -10.03 4.39 -8.26
CA LEU A 163 -9.65 3.14 -8.94
C LEU A 163 -10.25 3.00 -10.35
N GLN A 164 -11.25 3.81 -10.68
CA GLN A 164 -11.89 3.80 -11.99
C GLN A 164 -11.27 4.80 -12.97
N ILE A 165 -10.29 5.61 -12.52
CA ILE A 165 -9.60 6.57 -13.37
C ILE A 165 -8.58 5.82 -14.22
N GLU A 166 -8.83 5.76 -15.52
CA GLU A 166 -7.89 5.25 -16.52
C GLU A 166 -6.81 6.30 -16.79
N MET A 167 -5.59 6.04 -16.33
CA MET A 167 -4.45 6.91 -16.62
C MET A 167 -3.97 6.69 -18.06
N PRO A 168 -3.60 7.73 -18.82
CA PRO A 168 -3.22 7.60 -20.25
C PRO A 168 -2.08 6.61 -20.53
N ASN A 169 -1.21 6.37 -19.55
CA ASN A 169 -0.06 5.47 -19.67
C ASN A 169 -0.18 4.21 -18.80
N SER A 170 -1.40 3.74 -18.52
CA SER A 170 -1.64 2.53 -17.69
C SER A 170 -0.93 1.30 -18.25
N GLU A 171 -0.92 1.13 -19.58
CA GLU A 171 -0.27 0.03 -20.30
C GLU A 171 1.17 0.35 -20.73
N GLY A 172 1.74 1.47 -20.27
CA GLY A 172 3.06 1.95 -20.69
C GLY A 172 4.25 1.27 -20.04
N PHE A 173 4.03 0.24 -19.22
CA PHE A 173 5.05 -0.41 -18.40
C PHE A 173 5.03 -1.92 -18.61
N ILE A 174 6.22 -2.52 -18.70
CA ILE A 174 6.40 -3.96 -18.84
C ILE A 174 7.08 -4.48 -17.58
N ASP A 175 6.49 -5.51 -16.96
CA ASP A 175 7.13 -6.21 -15.85
C ASP A 175 8.25 -7.12 -16.38
N ASN A 176 9.49 -6.73 -16.09
CA ASN A 176 10.68 -7.48 -16.45
C ASN A 176 11.17 -8.42 -15.33
N SER A 177 10.45 -8.52 -14.20
CA SER A 177 10.88 -9.32 -13.05
C SER A 177 10.97 -10.82 -13.34
N ASN A 178 10.29 -11.28 -14.39
CA ASN A 178 10.28 -12.68 -14.82
C ASN A 178 11.26 -12.99 -15.96
N ILE A 179 12.02 -12.00 -16.45
CA ILE A 179 13.04 -12.22 -17.48
C ILE A 179 14.37 -12.52 -16.78
N ARG A 180 14.71 -13.82 -16.75
CA ARG A 180 16.01 -14.34 -16.30
C ARG A 180 16.99 -14.42 -17.46
#